data_AF-A0A2W4VZD4-F1
#
_entry.id   AF-A0A2W4VZD4-F1
#
_cell.length_a   1.000
_cell.length_b   1.000
_cell.length_c   1.000
_cell.angle_alpha   90.00
_cell.angle_beta   90.00
_cell.angle_gamma   90.00
#
_symmetry.space_group_name_H-M   'P 1'
#
loop_
_entity.id
_entity.type
_entity.pdbx_description
1 polymer ?
#
loop_
_entity_poly.entity_id
_entity_poly.type
_entity_poly.pdbx_seq_one_letter_code
_entity_poly.pdbx_strand_id
1 'polypeptide(L)' 'MTLQLYSQSEAAIAPDWNPVCHITYTRDTWVKLSQFPSEYAAEEAQLLCPESPDSWVVWVPDHGEVVLHKRHFYC' A
#
# COMPACT_ATOMS: atom_id res chain seq x y z
N MET A 1 29.88 34.96 -1.59
CA MET A 1 29.34 34.23 -0.42
C MET A 1 27.85 34.51 -0.43
N THR A 2 26.89 33.62 -0.65
CA THR A 2 26.80 32.16 -0.79
C THR A 2 25.54 31.91 -1.62
N LEU A 3 25.63 31.15 -2.71
CA LEU A 3 24.46 30.70 -3.47
C LEU A 3 23.77 29.60 -2.65
N GLN A 4 22.61 29.88 -2.06
CA GLN A 4 21.76 28.83 -1.51
C GLN A 4 20.95 28.20 -2.64
N LEU A 5 21.55 27.20 -3.28
CA LEU A 5 20.84 26.16 -4.01
C LEU A 5 19.96 25.40 -3.00
N TYR A 6 18.69 25.77 -2.92
CA TYR A 6 17.68 24.93 -2.28
C TYR A 6 17.49 23.69 -3.16
N SER A 7 18.09 22.58 -2.73
CA SER A 7 17.76 21.25 -3.20
C SER A 7 16.34 20.93 -2.73
N GLN A 8 15.33 21.35 -3.51
CA GLN A 8 13.98 20.83 -3.36
C GLN A 8 13.97 19.37 -3.83
N SER A 9 14.34 18.47 -2.93
CA SER A 9 13.77 17.12 -2.91
C SER A 9 12.49 17.18 -2.08
N GLU A 10 11.57 18.06 -2.47
CA GLU A 10 10.20 18.07 -2.00
C GLU A 10 9.48 17.08 -2.92
N ALA A 11 9.53 15.80 -2.57
CA ALA A 11 8.68 14.80 -3.20
C ALA A 11 7.24 15.30 -3.03
N ALA A 12 6.66 15.78 -4.13
CA ALA A 12 5.33 16.39 -4.14
C ALA A 12 4.35 15.45 -3.44
N ILE A 13 3.99 15.83 -2.21
CA ILE A 13 2.91 15.23 -1.45
C ILE A 13 1.66 15.55 -2.25
N ALA A 14 1.21 14.61 -3.09
CA ALA A 14 -0.03 14.75 -3.84
C ALA A 14 -1.17 14.91 -2.81
N PRO A 15 -1.79 16.10 -2.69
CA PRO A 15 -2.79 16.35 -1.67
C PRO A 15 -4.17 16.31 -2.32
N ASP A 16 -4.56 15.15 -2.87
CA ASP A 16 -5.97 14.85 -3.18
C ASP A 16 -6.15 13.37 -3.58
N TRP A 17 -5.75 12.43 -2.73
CA TRP A 17 -6.27 11.08 -2.87
C TRP A 17 -7.55 10.99 -2.08
N ASN A 18 -8.66 11.40 -2.70
CA ASN A 18 -9.97 10.94 -2.30
C ASN A 18 -9.96 9.41 -2.42
N PRO A 19 -9.93 8.62 -1.32
CA PRO A 19 -10.01 7.17 -1.44
C PRO A 19 -11.39 6.88 -2.04
N VAL A 20 -11.41 6.62 -3.35
CA VAL A 20 -12.64 6.41 -4.14
C VAL A 20 -13.48 5.27 -3.55
N CYS A 21 -12.90 4.44 -2.68
CA CYS A 21 -13.57 3.30 -2.08
C CYS A 21 -13.20 3.15 -0.59
N HIS A 22 -14.21 3.00 0.25
CA HIS A 22 -14.04 2.54 1.63
C HIS A 22 -13.70 1.05 1.60
N ILE A 23 -12.42 0.71 1.63
CA ILE A 23 -11.99 -0.68 1.85
C ILE A 23 -12.35 -1.05 3.28
N THR A 24 -13.27 -1.99 3.45
CA THR A 24 -13.55 -2.58 4.75
C THR A 24 -12.42 -3.54 5.08
N TYR A 25 -11.52 -3.11 5.98
CA TYR A 25 -10.42 -3.94 6.45
C TYR A 25 -10.92 -4.98 7.45
N THR A 26 -11.49 -6.06 6.93
CA THR A 26 -11.87 -7.25 7.71
C THR A 26 -10.93 -8.40 7.40
N ARG A 27 -10.73 -9.27 8.38
CA ARG A 27 -10.06 -10.55 8.14
C ARG A 27 -10.84 -11.35 7.07
N ASP A 28 -10.12 -12.07 6.23
CA ASP A 28 -10.62 -12.85 5.10
C ASP A 28 -11.10 -12.01 3.89
N THR A 29 -10.96 -10.68 3.92
CA THR A 29 -11.28 -9.80 2.78
C THR A 29 -10.18 -9.80 1.74
N TRP A 30 -10.57 -9.86 0.47
CA TRP A 30 -9.66 -9.71 -0.66
C TRP A 30 -9.56 -8.24 -1.06
N VAL A 31 -8.34 -7.75 -1.18
CA VAL A 31 -8.00 -6.38 -1.58
C VAL A 31 -7.07 -6.42 -2.79
N LYS A 32 -7.16 -5.43 -3.68
CA LYS A 32 -6.23 -5.32 -4.80
C LYS A 32 -4.99 -4.53 -4.41
N LEU A 33 -3.83 -4.98 -4.87
CA LEU A 33 -2.53 -4.38 -4.58
C LEU A 33 -2.11 -3.44 -5.70
N SER A 34 -1.95 -2.15 -5.43
CA SER A 34 -1.45 -1.18 -6.43
C SER A 34 0.00 -1.43 -6.81
N GLN A 35 0.74 -2.11 -5.93
CA GLN A 35 2.13 -2.51 -6.15
C GLN A 35 2.30 -3.96 -5.75
N PHE A 36 2.86 -4.73 -6.68
CA PHE A 36 3.12 -6.14 -6.52
C PHE A 36 4.44 -6.37 -5.80
N PRO A 37 4.51 -7.32 -4.86
CA PRO A 37 5.78 -7.69 -4.23
C PRO A 37 6.73 -8.43 -5.19
N SER A 38 6.20 -9.02 -6.27
CA SER A 38 6.96 -9.74 -7.30
C SER A 38 6.22 -9.70 -8.64
N GLU A 39 6.93 -9.91 -9.75
CA GLU A 39 6.34 -10.00 -11.10
C GLU A 39 5.37 -11.18 -11.27
N TYR A 40 5.49 -12.20 -10.42
CA TYR A 40 4.64 -13.40 -10.39
C TYR A 40 3.53 -13.33 -9.35
N ALA A 41 3.51 -12.29 -8.51
CA ALA A 41 2.53 -12.18 -7.44
C ALA A 41 1.17 -11.78 -8.02
N ALA A 42 0.09 -12.35 -7.48
CA ALA A 42 -1.25 -11.95 -7.87
C ALA A 42 -1.55 -10.49 -7.51
N GLU A 43 -2.49 -9.90 -8.26
CA GLU A 43 -2.96 -8.52 -8.07
C GLU A 43 -3.88 -8.38 -6.86
N GLU A 44 -4.24 -9.50 -6.25
CA GLU A 44 -5.17 -9.58 -5.13
C GLU A 44 -4.49 -10.24 -3.95
N ALA A 45 -4.78 -9.73 -2.76
CA ALA A 45 -4.27 -10.25 -1.50
C ALA A 45 -5.41 -10.41 -0.51
N GLN A 46 -5.40 -11.50 0.26
CA GLN A 46 -6.35 -11.72 1.34
C GLN A 46 -5.82 -11.15 2.64
N LEU A 47 -6.59 -10.27 3.29
CA LEU A 47 -6.28 -9.74 4.60
C LEU A 47 -6.36 -10.85 5.65
N LEU A 48 -5.26 -11.12 6.36
CA LEU A 48 -5.21 -12.11 7.42
C LEU A 48 -5.38 -11.45 8.79
N CYS A 49 -4.45 -10.59 9.17
CA CYS A 49 -4.43 -10.00 10.51
C CYS A 49 -3.93 -8.55 10.44
N PRO A 50 -4.50 -7.62 11.23
CA PRO A 50 -3.89 -6.31 11.41
C PRO A 50 -2.58 -6.47 12.19
N GLU A 51 -1.47 -6.03 11.59
CA GLU A 51 -0.19 -5.95 12.30
C GLU A 51 -0.09 -4.62 13.07
N SER A 52 -0.58 -3.54 12.44
CA SER A 52 -0.50 -2.17 12.93
C SER A 52 -1.74 -1.37 12.48
N PRO A 53 -1.98 -0.17 13.04
CA PRO A 53 -3.09 0.69 12.60
C PRO A 53 -3.08 0.97 11.09
N ASP A 54 -1.91 0.99 10.47
CA ASP A 54 -1.72 1.31 9.06
C ASP A 54 -1.23 0.13 8.20
N SER A 55 -0.93 -1.03 8.80
CA SER A 55 -0.35 -2.18 8.11
C SER A 55 -1.06 -3.49 8.43
N TRP A 56 -1.17 -4.35 7.43
CA TRP A 56 -1.86 -5.63 7.52
C TRP A 56 -0.98 -6.75 7.02
N VAL A 57 -1.01 -7.87 7.73
CA VAL A 57 -0.54 -9.15 7.21
C VAL A 57 -1.57 -9.60 6.18
N VAL A 58 -1.11 -9.80 4.96
CA VAL A 58 -1.92 -10.27 3.84
C VAL A 58 -1.31 -11.53 3.24
N TRP A 59 -2.15 -12.37 2.67
CA TRP A 59 -1.73 -13.52 1.91
C TRP A 59 -1.91 -13.25 0.41
N VAL A 60 -0.83 -13.37 -0.35
CA VAL A 60 -0.83 -13.16 -1.79
C VAL A 60 -0.63 -14.50 -2.48
N PRO A 61 -1.52 -14.94 -3.38
CA PRO A 61 -1.28 -16.09 -4.22
C PRO A 61 0.07 -15.96 -4.95
N ASP A 62 0.78 -17.07 -5.09
CA ASP A 62 2.10 -17.15 -5.76
C ASP A 62 3.26 -16.40 -5.04
N HIS A 63 3.00 -15.83 -3.86
CA HIS A 63 4.04 -15.20 -3.01
C HIS A 63 3.98 -15.65 -1.54
N GLY A 64 2.79 -15.89 -0.99
CA GLY A 64 2.58 -16.24 0.42
C GLY A 64 2.24 -15.04 1.30
N GLU A 65 2.54 -15.13 2.59
CA GLU A 65 2.22 -14.09 3.58
C GLU A 65 3.21 -12.91 3.51
N VAL A 66 2.69 -11.69 3.49
CA VAL A 66 3.48 -10.46 3.42
C VAL A 66 2.79 -9.34 4.19
N VAL A 67 3.57 -8.45 4.80
CA VAL A 67 3.05 -7.28 5.50
C VAL A 67 2.99 -6.12 4.53
N LEU A 68 1.80 -5.56 4.32
CA LEU A 68 1.60 -4.42 3.42
C LEU A 68 0.89 -3.28 4.13
N HIS A 69 1.31 -2.06 3.79
CA HIS A 69 0.68 -0.85 4.27
C HIS A 69 -0.64 -0.61 3.51
N LYS A 70 -1.65 -0.10 4.21
CA LYS A 70 -2.99 0.19 3.65
C LYS A 70 -3.00 1.09 2.41
N ARG A 71 -1.92 1.85 2.18
CA ARG A 71 -1.76 2.75 1.02
C ARG A 71 -1.52 2.00 -0.28
N HIS A 72 -1.09 0.73 -0.20
CA HIS A 72 -0.92 -0.13 -1.36
C HIS A 72 -2.21 -0.86 -1.74
N PHE A 73 -3.31 -0.70 -0.98
CA PHE A 73 -4.58 -1.32 -1.28
C PHE A 73 -5.47 -0.36 -2.06
N TYR A 74 -6.10 -0.87 -3.12
CA TYR A 74 -7.12 -0.14 -3.89
C TYR A 74 -8.32 -1.05 -4.20
N CYS A 75 -9.42 -0.47 -4.65
CA CYS A 75 -10.62 -1.19 -5.09
C CYS A 75 -10.71 -1.25 -6.62
#